data_AF-A0AAN8J477-F1
#
_entry.id   AF-A0AAN8J477-F1
#
_cell.length_a   1.000
_cell.length_b   1.000
_cell.length_c   1.000
_cell.angle_alpha   90.00
_cell.angle_beta   90.00
_cell.angle_gamma   90.00
#
_symmetry.space_group_name_H-M   'P 1'
#
loop_
_entity.id
_entity.type
_entity.pdbx_description
1 polymer ?
#
loop_
_entity_poly.entity_id
_entity_poly.type
_entity_poly.pdbx_seq_one_letter_code
_entity_poly.pdbx_strand_id
1 'polypeptide(L)'
;MLSSSRPNNIPESDLCDAFGQFFLEKVVKLRGLVPELDQFDKSRSIMDKFQEVGVPEVTKVIQEGNSKSCSLDVLPTNLVKDMLPVLAGFLTELFNASLSSGIFSDSFKEVVVRPLLKKAGLDVNILINFRPLSNLSVIAVTQITKYLSENDLYMKYQSAYRAYHSTETTLLRVQNDVLCALNDRKDVVLVMLVVLV
;
A
#
# COMPACT_ATOMS: atom_id res chain seq x y z
N MET A 1 20.85 -4.48 -14.16
CA MET A 1 21.71 -3.45 -13.54
C MET A 1 20.86 -2.21 -13.31
N LEU A 2 20.43 -1.93 -12.07
CA LEU A 2 19.76 -0.67 -11.70
C LEU A 2 20.84 0.27 -11.17
N SER A 3 21.00 1.43 -11.81
CA SER A 3 22.06 2.41 -11.52
C SER A 3 22.04 2.86 -10.07
N SER A 4 23.22 2.85 -9.47
CA SER A 4 23.57 3.13 -8.08
C SER A 4 23.45 4.61 -7.70
N SER A 5 22.24 5.14 -7.52
CA SER A 5 22.02 6.41 -6.82
C SER A 5 21.88 6.15 -5.32
N ARG A 6 23.01 5.76 -4.69
CA ARG A 6 23.10 5.59 -3.23
C ARG A 6 23.69 6.85 -2.59
N PRO A 7 23.35 7.15 -1.32
CA PRO A 7 24.05 8.18 -0.56
C PRO A 7 25.55 7.86 -0.50
N ASN A 8 26.40 8.88 -0.67
CA ASN A 8 27.86 8.72 -0.62
C ASN A 8 28.47 9.40 0.61
N ASN A 9 27.64 10.07 1.41
CA ASN A 9 28.02 10.76 2.64
C ASN A 9 27.90 9.89 3.90
N ILE A 10 27.44 8.65 3.77
CA ILE A 10 27.26 7.69 4.87
C ILE A 10 28.11 6.45 4.55
N PRO A 11 28.89 5.92 5.51
CA PRO A 11 29.62 4.66 5.33
C PRO A 11 28.68 3.52 4.91
N GLU A 12 29.14 2.62 4.04
CA GLU A 12 28.30 1.53 3.52
C GLU A 12 27.81 0.58 4.63
N SER A 13 28.61 0.39 5.68
CA SER A 13 28.24 -0.40 6.87
C SER A 13 27.04 0.17 7.61
N ASP A 14 26.88 1.50 7.62
CA ASP A 14 25.92 2.20 8.46
C ASP A 14 24.68 2.61 7.66
N LEU A 15 24.71 2.44 6.34
CA LEU A 15 23.69 2.92 5.41
C LEU A 15 22.31 2.29 5.68
N CYS A 16 22.28 0.97 5.92
CA CYS A 16 21.05 0.24 6.22
C CYS A 16 20.40 0.77 7.50
N ASP A 17 21.18 0.93 8.56
CA ASP A 17 20.72 1.40 9.87
C ASP A 17 20.27 2.86 9.79
N ALA A 18 21.01 3.70 9.07
CA ALA A 18 20.64 5.10 8.83
C ALA A 18 19.29 5.23 8.12
N PHE A 19 19.05 4.43 7.06
CA PHE A 19 17.73 4.40 6.41
C PHE A 19 16.63 3.85 7.32
N GLY A 20 16.92 2.76 8.05
CA GLY A 20 15.98 2.14 8.99
C GLY A 20 15.53 3.14 10.06
N GLN A 21 16.48 3.77 10.73
CA GLN A 21 16.23 4.79 11.74
C GLN A 21 15.47 5.99 11.15
N PHE A 22 15.90 6.50 10.00
CA PHE A 22 15.24 7.63 9.35
C PHE A 22 13.76 7.34 9.05
N PHE A 23 13.44 6.19 8.47
CA PHE A 23 12.05 5.85 8.14
C PHE A 23 11.21 5.60 9.39
N LEU A 24 11.76 4.96 10.43
CA LEU A 24 11.07 4.76 11.70
C LEU A 24 10.76 6.09 12.39
N GLU A 25 11.74 6.97 12.52
CA GLU A 25 11.56 8.30 13.11
C GLU A 25 10.54 9.13 12.33
N LYS A 26 10.57 9.06 11.00
CA LYS A 26 9.59 9.74 10.14
C LYS A 26 8.16 9.26 10.45
N VAL A 27 7.94 7.96 10.62
CA VAL A 27 6.62 7.41 10.99
C VAL A 27 6.18 7.91 12.36
N VAL A 28 7.07 7.93 13.36
CA VAL A 28 6.76 8.44 14.71
C VAL A 28 6.37 9.92 14.66
N LYS A 29 7.14 10.75 13.95
CA LYS A 29 6.85 12.19 13.77
C LYS A 29 5.49 12.40 13.08
N LEU A 30 5.20 11.64 12.03
CA LEU A 30 3.92 11.73 11.32
C LEU A 30 2.75 11.36 12.23
N ARG A 31 2.88 10.31 13.05
CA ARG A 31 1.84 9.92 14.01
C ARG A 31 1.57 11.02 15.03
N GLY A 32 2.61 11.70 15.52
CA GLY A 32 2.46 12.84 16.44
C GLY A 32 1.80 14.08 15.84
N LEU A 33 1.74 14.19 14.50
CA LEU A 33 1.07 15.30 13.80
C LEU A 33 -0.42 15.02 13.51
N VAL A 34 -0.84 13.76 13.57
CA VAL A 34 -2.24 13.40 13.33
C VAL A 34 -2.98 13.56 14.66
N PRO A 35 -3.95 14.49 14.77
CA PRO A 35 -4.77 14.58 15.97
C PRO A 35 -5.48 13.25 16.21
N GLU A 36 -5.68 12.88 17.49
CA GLU A 36 -6.54 11.74 17.82
C GLU A 36 -7.95 12.03 17.24
N LEU A 37 -8.31 11.29 16.20
CA LEU A 37 -9.62 11.38 15.59
C LEU A 37 -10.58 10.58 16.46
N ASP A 38 -11.13 11.22 17.49
CA ASP A 38 -11.98 10.57 18.50
C ASP A 38 -13.35 10.11 17.99
N GLN A 39 -13.71 10.41 16.74
CA GLN A 39 -15.04 10.11 16.21
C GLN A 39 -14.96 9.61 14.78
N PHE A 40 -14.60 8.34 14.63
CA PHE A 40 -15.08 7.58 13.47
C PHE A 40 -16.55 7.25 13.73
N ASP A 41 -17.43 7.58 12.78
CA ASP A 41 -18.79 7.08 12.80
C ASP A 41 -18.75 5.56 12.94
N LYS A 42 -19.47 5.02 13.94
CA LYS A 42 -19.58 3.57 14.10
C LYS A 42 -20.13 3.01 12.79
N SER A 43 -19.34 2.16 12.15
CA SER A 43 -19.74 1.49 10.92
C SER A 43 -21.09 0.80 11.12
N ARG A 44 -21.97 0.93 10.13
CA ARG A 44 -23.29 0.28 10.13
C ARG A 44 -23.21 -1.23 9.86
N SER A 45 -22.03 -1.71 9.48
CA SER A 45 -21.76 -3.10 9.12
C SER A 45 -20.45 -3.57 9.75
N ILE A 46 -20.39 -4.85 10.12
CA ILE A 46 -19.20 -5.47 10.72
C ILE A 46 -18.74 -6.63 9.84
N MET A 47 -17.45 -6.65 9.49
CA MET A 47 -16.79 -7.81 8.88
C MET A 47 -16.13 -8.60 10.02
N ASP A 48 -16.79 -9.67 10.43
CA ASP A 48 -16.38 -10.51 11.57
C ASP A 48 -15.35 -11.58 11.18
N LYS A 49 -15.35 -12.00 9.92
CA LYS A 49 -14.44 -13.03 9.39
C LYS A 49 -14.09 -12.81 7.93
N PHE A 50 -12.94 -13.31 7.55
CA PHE A 50 -12.59 -13.49 6.15
C PHE A 50 -13.28 -14.73 5.57
N GLN A 51 -13.54 -14.70 4.27
CA GLN A 51 -14.03 -15.86 3.52
C GLN A 51 -12.85 -16.73 3.08
N GLU A 52 -13.05 -18.04 3.07
CA GLU A 52 -12.08 -18.94 2.45
C GLU A 52 -12.03 -18.70 0.93
N VAL A 53 -10.83 -18.83 0.37
CA VAL A 53 -10.56 -18.70 -1.06
C VAL A 53 -10.40 -20.07 -1.70
N GLY A 54 -10.80 -20.16 -2.97
CA GLY A 54 -10.64 -21.38 -3.76
C GLY A 54 -9.33 -21.38 -4.56
N VAL A 55 -8.90 -22.58 -4.97
CA VAL A 55 -7.73 -22.77 -5.85
C VAL A 55 -7.79 -21.90 -7.12
N PRO A 56 -8.94 -21.74 -7.81
CA PRO A 56 -9.02 -20.88 -8.99
C PRO A 56 -8.77 -19.40 -8.68
N GLU A 57 -9.22 -18.92 -7.52
CA GLU A 57 -9.03 -17.54 -7.09
C GLU A 57 -7.56 -17.28 -6.73
N VAL A 58 -6.95 -18.18 -5.97
CA VAL A 58 -5.53 -18.11 -5.61
C VAL A 58 -4.65 -18.14 -6.86
N THR A 59 -4.95 -19.04 -7.80
CA THR A 59 -4.24 -19.13 -9.08
C THR A 59 -4.33 -17.82 -9.85
N LYS A 60 -5.54 -17.26 -9.97
CA LYS A 60 -5.77 -15.99 -10.66
C LYS A 60 -4.97 -14.84 -10.02
N VAL A 61 -5.05 -14.69 -8.70
CA VAL A 61 -4.37 -13.62 -7.96
C VAL A 61 -2.85 -13.70 -8.14
N ILE A 62 -2.27 -14.91 -8.05
CA ILE A 62 -0.82 -15.09 -8.22
C ILE A 62 -0.44 -14.80 -9.68
N GLN A 63 -1.24 -15.24 -10.66
CA GLN A 63 -0.93 -15.04 -12.07
C GLN A 63 -0.96 -13.57 -12.49
N GLU A 64 -2.00 -12.83 -12.07
CA GLU A 64 -2.18 -11.40 -12.31
C GLU A 64 -1.20 -10.52 -11.50
N GLY A 65 -0.67 -11.05 -10.40
CA GLY A 65 0.32 -10.38 -9.56
C GLY A 65 1.60 -10.03 -10.33
N ASN A 66 2.35 -9.05 -9.84
CA ASN A 66 3.64 -8.75 -10.45
C ASN A 66 4.64 -9.91 -10.22
N SER A 67 5.56 -10.07 -11.15
CA SER A 67 6.60 -11.11 -11.10
C SER A 67 7.85 -10.67 -10.32
N LYS A 68 7.68 -9.84 -9.26
CA LYS A 68 8.81 -9.36 -8.47
C LYS A 68 9.11 -10.33 -7.33
N SER A 69 10.36 -10.71 -7.21
CA SER A 69 10.84 -11.57 -6.11
C SER A 69 11.72 -10.80 -5.13
N CYS A 70 11.69 -11.25 -3.89
CA CYS A 70 12.56 -10.84 -2.80
C CYS A 70 13.71 -11.86 -2.63
N SER A 71 14.83 -11.43 -2.05
CA SER A 71 15.91 -12.34 -1.65
C SER A 71 15.56 -13.25 -0.47
N LEU A 72 14.46 -12.95 0.24
CA LEU A 72 13.92 -13.79 1.30
C LEU A 72 12.93 -14.84 0.78
N ASP A 73 12.53 -14.77 -0.50
CA ASP A 73 11.60 -15.73 -1.06
C ASP A 73 12.29 -17.09 -1.23
N VAL A 74 11.62 -18.16 -0.78
CA VAL A 74 12.09 -19.54 -0.98
C VAL A 74 12.22 -19.88 -2.46
N LEU A 75 11.32 -19.32 -3.29
CA LEU A 75 11.29 -19.52 -4.73
C LEU A 75 11.04 -18.18 -5.45
N PRO A 76 11.70 -17.92 -6.59
CA PRO A 76 11.34 -16.78 -7.43
C PRO A 76 9.88 -16.84 -7.85
N THR A 77 9.19 -15.70 -7.86
CA THR A 77 7.78 -15.56 -8.19
C THR A 77 7.44 -16.12 -9.58
N ASN A 78 8.33 -15.98 -10.55
CA ASN A 78 8.16 -16.59 -11.88
C ASN A 78 8.08 -18.11 -11.79
N LEU A 79 8.96 -18.72 -11.00
CA LEU A 79 8.95 -20.17 -10.80
C LEU A 79 7.70 -20.61 -10.04
N VAL A 80 7.24 -19.82 -9.06
CA VAL A 80 5.96 -20.07 -8.37
C VAL A 80 4.80 -20.06 -9.36
N LYS A 81 4.76 -19.09 -10.29
CA LYS A 81 3.74 -19.02 -11.35
C LYS A 81 3.79 -20.23 -12.26
N ASP A 82 4.97 -20.63 -12.71
CA ASP A 82 5.16 -21.80 -13.57
C ASP A 82 4.73 -23.10 -12.88
N MET A 83 4.89 -23.17 -11.55
CA MET A 83 4.52 -24.32 -10.72
C MET A 83 3.12 -24.26 -10.12
N LEU A 84 2.29 -23.27 -10.46
CA LEU A 84 0.91 -23.17 -9.94
C LEU A 84 0.07 -24.44 -10.11
N PRO A 85 0.17 -25.22 -11.20
CA PRO A 85 -0.59 -26.47 -11.32
C PRO A 85 -0.36 -27.46 -10.17
N VAL A 86 0.80 -27.37 -9.51
CA VAL A 86 1.17 -28.22 -8.37
C VAL A 86 1.01 -27.47 -7.04
N LEU A 87 1.44 -26.20 -6.98
CA LEU A 87 1.48 -25.42 -5.74
C LEU A 87 0.14 -24.80 -5.34
N ALA A 88 -0.79 -24.59 -6.28
CA ALA A 88 -1.99 -23.81 -6.00
C ALA A 88 -2.86 -24.42 -4.89
N GLY A 89 -2.95 -25.75 -4.81
CA GLY A 89 -3.66 -26.43 -3.72
C GLY A 89 -3.05 -26.12 -2.35
N PHE A 90 -1.75 -26.36 -2.20
CA PHE A 90 -1.01 -26.07 -0.98
C PHE A 90 -1.09 -24.59 -0.57
N LEU A 91 -0.90 -23.67 -1.52
CA LEU A 91 -0.98 -22.24 -1.26
C LEU A 91 -2.39 -21.82 -0.82
N THR A 92 -3.42 -22.45 -1.37
CA THR A 92 -4.82 -22.20 -0.97
C THR A 92 -5.06 -22.63 0.47
N GLU A 93 -4.61 -23.81 0.87
CA GLU A 93 -4.71 -24.29 2.26
C GLU A 93 -3.94 -23.36 3.21
N LEU A 94 -2.74 -22.95 2.83
CA LEU A 94 -1.91 -22.02 3.60
C LEU A 94 -2.61 -20.67 3.81
N PHE A 95 -3.18 -20.09 2.74
CA PHE A 95 -3.90 -18.82 2.84
C PHE A 95 -5.17 -18.95 3.66
N ASN A 96 -5.96 -20.02 3.50
CA ASN A 96 -7.17 -20.25 4.29
C ASN A 96 -6.87 -20.48 5.77
N ALA A 97 -5.75 -21.15 6.10
CA ALA A 97 -5.29 -21.27 7.48
C ALA A 97 -4.97 -19.88 8.09
N SER A 98 -4.34 -18.98 7.32
CA SER A 98 -4.07 -17.62 7.77
C SER A 98 -5.35 -16.77 7.90
N LEU A 99 -6.26 -16.86 6.93
CA LEU A 99 -7.53 -16.12 6.92
C LEU A 99 -8.46 -16.56 8.06
N SER A 100 -8.54 -17.87 8.34
CA SER A 100 -9.40 -18.41 9.39
C SER A 100 -8.86 -18.15 10.80
N SER A 101 -7.54 -18.27 11.00
CA SER A 101 -6.90 -17.98 12.29
C SER A 101 -6.74 -16.48 12.56
N GLY A 102 -6.76 -15.64 11.52
CA GLY A 102 -6.37 -14.23 11.61
C GLY A 102 -4.87 -14.04 11.88
N ILE A 103 -4.06 -15.09 11.76
CA ILE A 103 -2.63 -15.06 12.04
C ILE A 103 -1.86 -15.08 10.72
N PHE A 104 -1.06 -14.04 10.51
CA PHE A 104 -0.07 -14.00 9.43
C PHE A 104 1.30 -14.43 9.99
N SER A 105 1.99 -15.34 9.30
CA SER A 105 3.27 -15.88 9.76
C SER A 105 4.32 -14.76 9.88
N ASP A 106 5.13 -14.81 10.94
CA ASP A 106 6.20 -13.84 11.16
C ASP A 106 7.25 -13.86 10.04
N SER A 107 7.52 -15.04 9.48
CA SER A 107 8.41 -15.20 8.32
C SER A 107 7.98 -14.39 7.09
N PHE A 108 6.66 -14.14 6.93
CA PHE A 108 6.14 -13.33 5.83
C PHE A 108 6.01 -11.84 6.19
N LYS A 109 6.22 -11.46 7.46
CA LYS A 109 6.30 -10.07 7.90
C LYS A 109 7.69 -9.49 7.70
N GLU A 110 8.69 -10.35 7.59
CA GLU A 110 10.06 -9.94 7.25
C GLU A 110 10.13 -9.48 5.79
N VAL A 111 10.70 -8.30 5.58
CA VAL A 111 10.85 -7.74 4.25
C VAL A 111 12.17 -7.00 4.11
N VAL A 112 12.81 -7.19 2.95
CA VAL A 112 13.98 -6.39 2.57
C VAL A 112 13.50 -5.05 2.05
N VAL A 113 13.64 -4.01 2.88
CA VAL A 113 13.37 -2.64 2.48
C VAL A 113 14.44 -2.18 1.51
N ARG A 114 14.02 -1.77 0.30
CA ARG A 114 14.91 -1.18 -0.69
C ARG A 114 14.61 0.31 -0.83
N PRO A 115 15.45 1.20 -0.27
CA PRO A 115 15.30 2.64 -0.47
C PRO A 115 15.43 2.96 -1.95
N LEU A 116 14.39 3.58 -2.53
CA LEU A 116 14.40 4.04 -3.92
C LEU A 116 14.26 5.55 -3.98
N LEU A 117 15.09 6.20 -4.79
CA LEU A 117 14.99 7.64 -5.02
C LEU A 117 13.63 8.00 -5.63
N LYS A 118 12.94 8.97 -5.06
CA LYS A 118 11.58 9.39 -5.45
C LYS A 118 11.52 9.90 -6.89
N LYS A 119 12.54 10.63 -7.33
CA LYS A 119 12.67 11.19 -8.67
C LYS A 119 14.14 11.23 -9.07
N ALA A 120 14.42 10.99 -10.35
CA ALA A 120 15.76 11.16 -10.89
C ALA A 120 16.25 12.61 -10.71
N GLY A 121 17.53 12.78 -10.37
CA GLY A 121 18.16 14.08 -10.15
C GLY A 121 17.97 14.70 -8.77
N LEU A 122 17.23 14.06 -7.85
CA LEU A 122 17.23 14.46 -6.45
C LEU A 122 18.58 14.13 -5.77
N ASP A 123 18.93 14.92 -4.77
CA ASP A 123 20.15 14.70 -3.99
C ASP A 123 20.08 13.36 -3.25
N VAL A 124 21.05 12.49 -3.54
CA VAL A 124 21.17 11.15 -2.96
C VAL A 124 21.64 11.19 -1.51
N ASN A 125 22.21 12.30 -1.03
CA ASN A 125 22.69 12.42 0.34
C ASN A 125 21.58 12.84 1.32
N ILE A 126 20.39 13.15 0.82
CA ILE A 126 19.21 13.52 1.61
C ILE A 126 18.24 12.34 1.68
N LEU A 127 18.15 11.70 2.85
CA LEU A 127 17.35 10.48 3.05
C LEU A 127 15.84 10.67 2.76
N ILE A 128 15.29 11.88 2.94
CA ILE A 128 13.88 12.19 2.65
C ILE A 128 13.51 12.04 1.17
N ASN A 129 14.52 12.05 0.28
CA ASN A 129 14.35 11.86 -1.15
C ASN A 129 14.15 10.39 -1.52
N PHE A 130 14.27 9.47 -0.57
CA PHE A 130 14.02 8.05 -0.79
C PHE A 130 12.65 7.64 -0.23
N ARG A 131 12.09 6.58 -0.81
CA ARG A 131 10.90 5.88 -0.31
C ARG A 131 11.28 4.44 0.06
N PRO A 132 10.78 3.92 1.20
CA PRO A 132 10.92 2.51 1.50
C PRO A 132 10.00 1.72 0.56
N LEU A 133 10.54 0.73 -0.15
CA LEU A 133 9.75 -0.18 -0.97
C LEU A 133 9.78 -1.58 -0.38
N SER A 134 8.58 -2.15 -0.22
CA SER A 134 8.31 -3.53 0.19
C SER A 134 7.28 -4.14 -0.77
N ASN A 135 7.50 -5.39 -1.19
CA ASN A 135 6.52 -6.13 -1.98
C ASN A 135 5.76 -7.06 -1.02
N LEU A 136 4.60 -6.64 -0.55
CA LEU A 136 3.69 -7.51 0.19
C LEU A 136 2.37 -7.56 -0.57
N SER A 137 1.99 -8.75 -1.05
CA SER A 137 0.69 -8.99 -1.69
C SER A 137 -0.18 -9.75 -0.70
N VAL A 138 -1.40 -9.29 -0.46
CA VAL A 138 -2.27 -9.84 0.58
C VAL A 138 -3.68 -10.03 0.04
N ILE A 139 -4.13 -11.29 -0.05
CA ILE A 139 -5.49 -11.67 -0.45
C ILE A 139 -6.54 -11.05 0.49
N ALA A 140 -6.25 -10.89 1.78
CA ALA A 140 -7.16 -10.23 2.71
C ALA A 140 -7.54 -8.80 2.27
N VAL A 141 -6.65 -8.07 1.56
CA VAL A 141 -6.93 -6.71 1.07
C VAL A 141 -8.02 -6.72 0.00
N THR A 142 -8.12 -7.76 -0.83
CA THR A 142 -9.20 -7.83 -1.84
C THR A 142 -10.55 -8.01 -1.15
N GLN A 143 -10.63 -8.82 -0.10
CA GLN A 143 -11.86 -9.00 0.67
C GLN A 143 -12.26 -7.72 1.43
N ILE A 144 -11.28 -7.03 2.04
CA ILE A 144 -11.53 -5.75 2.72
C ILE A 144 -12.03 -4.70 1.73
N THR A 145 -11.36 -4.53 0.60
CA THR A 145 -11.75 -3.52 -0.39
C THR A 145 -13.11 -3.80 -1.02
N LYS A 146 -13.44 -5.08 -1.25
CA LYS A 146 -14.77 -5.53 -1.68
C LYS A 146 -15.83 -5.21 -0.62
N TYR A 147 -15.60 -5.60 0.63
CA TYR A 147 -16.51 -5.32 1.74
C TYR A 147 -16.78 -3.83 1.92
N LEU A 148 -15.74 -2.99 1.88
CA LEU A 148 -15.88 -1.53 1.93
C LEU A 148 -16.73 -0.97 0.78
N SER A 149 -16.63 -1.57 -0.41
CA SER A 149 -17.41 -1.15 -1.58
C SER A 149 -18.87 -1.57 -1.51
N GLU A 150 -19.15 -2.79 -1.06
CA GLU A 150 -20.52 -3.35 -1.01
C GLU A 150 -21.36 -2.73 0.12
N ASN A 151 -20.70 -2.17 1.14
CA ASN A 151 -21.35 -1.57 2.30
C ASN A 151 -21.27 -0.02 2.33
N ASP A 152 -20.81 0.61 1.23
CA ASP A 152 -20.64 2.07 1.13
C ASP A 152 -19.83 2.69 2.29
N LEU A 153 -18.77 2.00 2.73
CA LEU A 153 -17.97 2.40 3.89
C LEU A 153 -16.75 3.25 3.53
N TYR A 154 -16.52 3.54 2.24
CA TYR A 154 -15.51 4.49 1.82
C TYR A 154 -15.88 5.91 2.25
N MET A 155 -14.90 6.70 2.65
CA MET A 155 -15.12 8.11 2.90
C MET A 155 -15.64 8.79 1.62
N LYS A 156 -16.67 9.63 1.75
CA LYS A 156 -17.37 10.29 0.63
C LYS A 156 -16.44 10.94 -0.41
N TYR A 157 -15.33 11.51 0.05
CA TYR A 157 -14.36 12.24 -0.77
C TYR A 157 -13.03 11.49 -0.96
N GLN A 158 -12.93 10.23 -0.52
CA GLN A 158 -11.76 9.40 -0.79
C GLN A 158 -11.76 8.94 -2.25
N SER A 159 -10.74 9.39 -2.99
CA SER A 159 -10.47 8.94 -4.36
C SER A 159 -9.23 8.02 -4.44
N ALA A 160 -8.28 8.19 -3.52
CA ALA A 160 -7.08 7.35 -3.49
C ALA A 160 -7.42 5.91 -3.04
N TYR A 161 -6.74 4.94 -3.65
CA TYR A 161 -6.85 3.49 -3.34
C TYR A 161 -8.27 2.92 -3.48
N ARG A 162 -9.10 3.52 -4.34
CA ARG A 162 -10.46 3.06 -4.63
C ARG A 162 -10.59 2.74 -6.12
N ALA A 163 -11.16 1.57 -6.43
CA ALA A 163 -11.39 1.18 -7.81
C ALA A 163 -12.27 2.22 -8.53
N TYR A 164 -11.96 2.50 -9.81
CA TYR A 164 -12.64 3.49 -10.65
C TYR A 164 -12.49 4.96 -10.20
N HIS A 165 -11.57 5.25 -9.27
CA HIS A 165 -11.19 6.60 -8.90
C HIS A 165 -9.72 6.87 -9.26
N SER A 166 -9.42 8.11 -9.65
CA SER A 166 -8.07 8.58 -9.99
C SER A 166 -7.87 10.02 -9.53
N THR A 167 -6.65 10.54 -9.67
CA THR A 167 -6.36 11.96 -9.44
C THR A 167 -7.16 12.87 -10.36
N GLU A 168 -7.51 12.40 -11.57
CA GLU A 168 -8.34 13.14 -12.52
C GLU A 168 -9.78 13.25 -12.00
N THR A 169 -10.36 12.16 -11.48
CA THR A 169 -11.71 12.20 -10.91
C THR A 169 -11.80 13.16 -9.70
N THR A 170 -10.74 13.23 -8.89
CA THR A 170 -10.65 14.20 -7.79
C THR A 170 -10.58 15.63 -8.32
N LEU A 171 -9.72 15.89 -9.31
CA LEU A 171 -9.55 17.21 -9.90
C LEU A 171 -10.84 17.72 -10.55
N LEU A 172 -11.52 16.87 -11.33
CA LEU A 172 -12.79 17.19 -11.95
C LEU A 172 -13.85 17.58 -10.93
N ARG A 173 -13.93 16.85 -9.81
CA ARG A 173 -14.86 17.18 -8.72
C ARG A 173 -14.52 18.54 -8.09
N VAL A 174 -13.26 18.77 -7.73
CA VAL A 174 -12.82 20.05 -7.14
C VAL A 174 -13.13 21.20 -8.10
N GLN A 175 -12.88 21.04 -9.39
CA GLN A 175 -13.21 22.04 -10.40
C GLN A 175 -14.71 22.30 -10.48
N ASN A 176 -15.54 21.26 -10.47
CA ASN A 176 -17.00 21.39 -10.46
C ASN A 176 -17.49 22.14 -9.21
N ASP A 177 -16.98 21.79 -8.03
CA ASP A 177 -17.37 22.42 -6.76
C ASP A 177 -17.02 23.92 -6.74
N VAL A 178 -15.85 24.29 -7.27
CA VAL A 178 -15.44 25.69 -7.46
C VAL A 178 -16.39 26.41 -8.41
N LEU A 179 -16.70 25.83 -9.58
CA LEU A 179 -17.59 26.45 -10.57
C LEU A 179 -19.01 26.66 -10.03
N CYS A 180 -19.56 25.67 -9.33
CA CYS A 180 -20.87 25.78 -8.68
C CYS A 180 -20.89 26.90 -7.63
N ALA A 181 -19.87 26.99 -6.78
CA ALA A 181 -19.80 28.03 -5.77
C ALA A 181 -19.68 29.44 -6.37
N LEU A 182 -18.90 29.59 -7.44
CA LEU A 182 -18.79 30.86 -8.18
C LEU A 182 -20.13 31.25 -8.85
N ASN A 183 -20.86 30.28 -9.41
CA ASN A 183 -22.19 30.51 -9.97
C ASN A 183 -23.19 31.00 -8.89
N ASP A 184 -23.05 30.50 -7.67
CA ASP A 184 -23.81 30.94 -6.49
C ASP A 184 -23.31 32.27 -5.88
N ARG A 185 -22.36 32.95 -6.52
CA ARG A 185 -21.69 34.17 -6.02
C ARG A 185 -21.04 34.02 -4.64
N LYS A 186 -20.52 32.82 -4.34
CA LYS A 186 -19.74 32.55 -3.13
C LYS A 186 -18.25 32.72 -3.41
N ASP A 187 -17.52 33.23 -2.44
CA ASP A 187 -16.06 33.23 -2.47
C ASP A 187 -15.53 31.82 -2.15
N VAL A 188 -14.52 31.36 -2.88
CA VAL A 188 -13.95 30.02 -2.72
C VAL A 188 -12.48 30.12 -2.35
N VAL A 189 -12.11 29.51 -1.22
CA VAL A 189 -10.72 29.32 -0.81
C VAL A 189 -10.41 27.84 -0.88
N LEU A 190 -9.44 27.48 -1.72
CA LEU A 190 -8.99 26.10 -1.88
C LEU A 190 -7.70 25.88 -1.09
N VAL A 191 -7.76 24.99 -0.08
CA VAL A 191 -6.60 24.55 0.68
C VAL A 191 -6.26 23.12 0.25
N MET A 192 -5.11 22.93 -0.38
CA MET A 192 -4.61 21.61 -0.76
C MET A 192 -3.45 21.18 0.13
N LEU A 193 -3.58 20.00 0.72
CA LEU A 193 -2.49 19.31 1.42
C LEU A 193 -1.92 18.25 0.49
N VAL A 194 -0.66 18.43 0.09
CA VAL A 194 0.06 17.40 -0.67
C VAL A 194 0.82 16.52 0.31
N VAL A 195 0.23 15.36 0.64
CA VAL A 195 0.95 14.32 1.39
C VAL A 195 1.73 13.49 0.38
N LEU A 196 3.02 13.78 0.24
CA LEU A 196 3.95 12.94 -0.53
C LEU A 196 4.23 11.66 0.26
N VAL A 197 3.45 10.60 -0.02
CA VAL A 197 3.76 9.24 0.44
C VAL A 197 5.00 8.73 -0.29
#